data_AF-A0A7S2WSJ6-F1
#
_entry.id   AF-A0A7S2WSJ6-F1
#
_cell.length_a   1.000
_cell.length_b   1.000
_cell.length_c   1.000
_cell.angle_alpha   90.00
_cell.angle_beta   90.00
_cell.angle_gamma   90.00
#
_symmetry.space_group_name_H-M   'P 1'
#
loop_
_entity.id
_entity.type
_entity.pdbx_description
1 polymer ?
#
loop_
_entity_poly.entity_id
_entity_poly.type
_entity_poly.pdbx_seq_one_letter_code
_entity_poly.pdbx_strand_id
1 'polypeptide(L)'
;HIRMGLELTVAQIFELENIGNMALFLENHTSSCQMSILPVATEEYTMSTSQERMLFFSKIDNHASKAYHIPFMFKLFPDCDPRALEKSINNLISRYSILRTVYDFDTMRPKVVEGQVSPRICISLEELVWGVFDL
;
A
#
# COMPACT_ATOMS: atom_id res chain seq x y z
N HIS A 1 -17.56 14.42 6.75
CA HIS A 1 -18.02 13.26 5.97
C HIS A 1 -18.11 12.05 6.89
N ILE A 2 -17.08 11.19 7.02
CA ILE A 2 -17.13 9.97 7.85
C ILE A 2 -17.39 10.21 9.35
N ARG A 3 -16.69 11.17 9.99
CA ARG A 3 -16.90 11.47 11.43
C ARG A 3 -18.25 12.13 11.77
N MET A 4 -18.98 12.62 10.76
CA MET A 4 -20.26 13.32 10.93
C MET A 4 -21.45 12.45 10.51
N GLY A 5 -21.23 11.21 10.03
CA GLY A 5 -22.30 10.33 9.53
C GLY A 5 -22.97 10.84 8.25
N LEU A 6 -22.28 11.73 7.51
CA LEU A 6 -22.80 12.37 6.30
C LEU A 6 -22.11 11.78 5.08
N GLU A 7 -22.91 11.32 4.11
CA GLU A 7 -22.43 10.69 2.89
C GLU A 7 -22.71 11.58 1.67
N LEU A 8 -21.67 11.75 0.87
CA LEU A 8 -21.60 12.49 -0.38
C LEU A 8 -20.71 11.67 -1.28
N THR A 9 -21.19 11.38 -2.49
CA THR A 9 -20.38 10.74 -3.52
C THR A 9 -19.42 11.75 -4.14
N VAL A 10 -18.37 11.25 -4.81
CA VAL A 10 -17.44 12.11 -5.55
C VAL A 10 -18.18 12.88 -6.65
N ALA A 11 -19.15 12.26 -7.34
CA ALA A 11 -19.95 12.93 -8.36
C ALA A 11 -20.76 14.11 -7.79
N GLN A 12 -21.39 13.93 -6.62
CA GLN A 12 -22.16 14.97 -5.95
C GLN A 12 -21.31 16.18 -5.55
N ILE A 13 -20.02 15.98 -5.25
CA ILE A 13 -19.10 17.09 -4.97
C ILE A 13 -18.99 18.01 -6.20
N PHE A 14 -18.99 17.44 -7.40
CA PHE A 14 -18.94 18.20 -8.65
C PHE A 14 -20.31 18.77 -9.03
N GLU A 15 -21.40 18.03 -8.81
CA GLU A 15 -22.77 18.48 -9.13
C GLU A 15 -23.26 19.63 -8.23
N LEU A 16 -22.87 19.62 -6.96
CA LEU A 16 -23.36 20.62 -5.99
C LEU A 16 -22.55 21.92 -6.05
N GLU A 17 -21.41 21.92 -6.73
CA GLU A 17 -20.54 23.08 -7.08
C GLU A 17 -19.98 23.93 -5.92
N ASN A 18 -20.68 24.04 -4.80
CA ASN A 18 -20.29 24.84 -3.64
C ASN A 18 -20.83 24.25 -2.32
N ILE A 19 -20.26 24.73 -1.21
CA ILE A 19 -20.56 24.24 0.15
C ILE A 19 -22.02 24.50 0.56
N GLY A 20 -22.66 25.58 0.09
CA GLY A 20 -24.05 25.91 0.43
C GLY A 20 -25.04 24.88 -0.12
N ASN A 21 -24.87 24.52 -1.39
CA ASN A 21 -25.66 23.46 -2.03
C ASN A 21 -25.40 22.09 -1.41
N MET A 22 -24.15 21.80 -1.02
CA MET A 22 -23.80 20.58 -0.30
C MET A 22 -24.48 20.48 1.06
N ALA A 23 -24.56 21.59 1.81
CA ALA A 23 -25.24 21.64 3.10
C ALA A 23 -26.74 21.38 2.95
N LEU A 24 -27.40 22.08 2.00
CA LEU A 24 -28.82 21.87 1.67
C LEU A 24 -29.11 20.44 1.22
N PHE A 25 -28.23 19.84 0.43
CA PHE A 25 -28.38 18.46 -0.02
C PHE A 25 -28.33 17.47 1.16
N LEU A 26 -27.37 17.67 2.06
CA LEU A 26 -27.15 16.82 3.22
C LEU A 26 -28.24 16.95 4.28
N GLU A 27 -28.81 18.14 4.50
CA GLU A 27 -29.96 18.35 5.40
C GLU A 27 -31.19 17.53 4.98
N ASN A 28 -31.33 17.27 3.68
CA ASN A 28 -32.46 16.52 3.12
C ASN A 28 -32.18 15.02 2.95
N HIS A 29 -30.93 14.57 3.14
CA HIS A 29 -30.50 13.19 2.89
C HIS A 29 -29.58 12.69 4.01
N THR A 30 -30.16 12.31 5.15
CA THR A 30 -29.42 11.70 6.25
C THR A 30 -29.90 10.29 6.54
N SER A 31 -29.25 9.32 5.90
CA SER A 31 -29.11 7.95 6.37
C SER A 31 -27.98 7.29 5.60
N SER A 32 -26.76 7.38 6.14
CA SER A 32 -25.63 6.60 5.66
C SER A 32 -25.43 5.40 6.57
N CYS A 33 -25.60 4.19 6.02
CA CYS A 33 -25.12 2.96 6.66
C CYS A 33 -23.69 2.72 6.14
N GLN A 34 -22.74 3.49 6.67
CA GLN A 34 -21.35 3.26 6.34
C GLN A 34 -20.88 1.97 7.03
N MET A 35 -20.56 0.94 6.24
CA MET A 35 -19.96 -0.26 6.79
C MET A 35 -18.56 0.06 7.31
N SER A 36 -18.35 -0.14 8.61
CA SER A 36 -17.02 -0.07 9.19
C SER A 36 -16.16 -1.20 8.62
N ILE A 37 -14.92 -0.88 8.26
CA ILE A 37 -13.91 -1.91 8.02
C ILE A 37 -13.58 -2.50 9.38
N LEU A 38 -14.05 -3.71 9.64
CA LEU A 38 -13.78 -4.41 10.88
C LEU A 38 -12.44 -5.14 10.77
N PRO A 39 -11.64 -5.16 11.86
CA PRO A 39 -10.46 -6.01 11.89
C PRO A 39 -10.88 -7.46 11.73
N VAL A 40 -10.21 -8.16 10.83
CA VAL A 40 -10.40 -9.59 10.59
C VAL A 40 -9.23 -10.31 11.27
N ALA A 41 -9.52 -11.38 12.04
CA ALA A 41 -8.53 -12.09 12.85
C ALA A 41 -7.79 -13.22 12.10
N THR A 42 -8.10 -13.47 10.83
CA THR A 42 -7.47 -14.51 10.01
C THR A 42 -6.33 -13.94 9.18
N GLU A 43 -5.24 -14.69 9.02
CA GLU A 43 -4.09 -14.31 8.17
C GLU A 43 -4.24 -14.75 6.70
N GLU A 44 -5.39 -15.35 6.35
CA GLU A 44 -5.84 -15.62 4.98
C GLU A 44 -6.98 -14.66 4.61
N TYR A 45 -6.81 -13.93 3.51
CA TYR A 45 -7.77 -12.91 3.06
C TYR A 45 -8.19 -13.15 1.61
N THR A 46 -9.32 -12.60 1.18
CA THR A 46 -9.65 -12.56 -0.25
C THR A 46 -8.85 -11.45 -0.92
N MET A 47 -8.29 -11.70 -2.09
CA MET A 47 -7.60 -10.67 -2.87
C MET A 47 -8.59 -9.61 -3.35
N SER A 48 -8.14 -8.36 -3.40
CA SER A 48 -8.83 -7.34 -4.18
C SER A 48 -8.66 -7.61 -5.68
N THR A 49 -9.59 -7.14 -6.50
CA THR A 49 -9.54 -7.27 -7.96
C THR A 49 -8.24 -6.71 -8.56
N SER A 50 -7.71 -5.63 -7.98
CA SER A 50 -6.42 -5.07 -8.40
C SER A 50 -5.25 -6.01 -8.10
N GLN A 51 -5.25 -6.68 -6.95
CA GLN A 51 -4.23 -7.66 -6.61
C GLN A 51 -4.31 -8.89 -7.51
N GLU A 52 -5.51 -9.40 -7.83
CA GLU A 52 -5.67 -10.55 -8.73
C GLU A 52 -5.12 -10.25 -10.12
N ARG A 53 -5.47 -9.08 -10.66
CA ARG A 53 -4.97 -8.62 -11.96
C ARG A 53 -3.45 -8.48 -11.97
N MET A 54 -2.87 -7.94 -10.91
CA MET A 54 -1.41 -7.82 -10.77
C MET A 54 -0.74 -9.20 -10.76
N LEU A 55 -1.28 -10.13 -9.96
CA LEU A 55 -0.75 -11.49 -9.85
C LEU A 55 -0.85 -12.25 -11.19
N PHE A 56 -1.91 -12.01 -11.95
CA PHE A 56 -2.05 -12.54 -13.30
C PHE A 56 -0.97 -12.00 -14.26
N PHE A 57 -0.72 -10.68 -14.25
CA PHE A 57 0.33 -10.09 -15.10
C PHE A 57 1.73 -10.56 -14.72
N SER A 58 2.00 -10.77 -13.42
CA SER A 58 3.32 -11.24 -12.99
C SER A 58 3.67 -12.65 -13.48
N LYS A 59 2.67 -13.48 -13.84
CA LYS A 59 2.87 -14.84 -14.40
C LYS A 59 2.97 -14.90 -15.92
N ILE A 60 2.26 -14.03 -16.63
CA ILE A 60 2.19 -14.11 -18.10
C ILE A 60 3.39 -13.48 -18.78
N ASP A 61 3.88 -12.35 -18.26
CA ASP A 61 5.02 -11.67 -18.85
C ASP A 61 5.88 -11.00 -17.76
N ASN A 62 7.08 -11.53 -17.57
CA ASN A 62 8.08 -10.96 -16.65
C ASN A 62 8.48 -9.53 -17.06
N HIS A 63 8.35 -9.15 -18.35
CA HIS A 63 8.57 -7.78 -18.80
C HIS A 63 7.39 -6.86 -18.44
N ALA A 64 6.14 -7.30 -18.61
CA ALA A 64 4.95 -6.58 -18.15
C ALA A 64 4.95 -6.37 -16.63
N SER A 65 5.46 -7.32 -15.85
CA SER A 65 5.62 -7.20 -14.40
C SER A 65 6.47 -5.98 -13.98
N LYS A 66 7.51 -5.64 -14.76
CA LYS A 66 8.37 -4.48 -14.48
C LYS A 66 7.63 -3.15 -14.53
N ALA A 67 6.55 -3.04 -15.30
CA ALA A 67 5.72 -1.84 -15.37
C ALA A 67 5.05 -1.51 -14.02
N TYR A 68 5.01 -2.47 -13.10
CA TYR A 68 4.44 -2.32 -11.77
C TYR A 68 5.48 -2.15 -10.66
N HIS A 69 6.77 -2.11 -10.99
CA HIS A 69 7.79 -1.70 -10.05
C HIS A 69 7.67 -0.19 -9.79
N ILE A 70 7.76 0.19 -8.52
CA ILE A 70 7.78 1.60 -8.10
C ILE A 70 9.17 1.87 -7.51
N PRO A 71 10.21 2.04 -8.35
CA PRO A 71 11.56 2.27 -7.86
C PRO A 71 11.66 3.66 -7.22
N PHE A 72 12.38 3.72 -6.10
CA PHE A 72 12.74 4.97 -5.45
C PHE A 72 14.24 5.06 -5.30
N MET A 73 14.78 6.26 -5.46
CA MET A 73 16.20 6.55 -5.25
C MET A 73 16.32 7.70 -4.26
N PHE A 74 17.19 7.53 -3.26
CA PHE A 74 17.41 8.52 -2.21
C PHE A 74 18.89 8.83 -2.09
N LYS A 75 19.23 10.11 -2.00
CA LYS A 75 20.56 10.55 -1.60
C LYS A 75 20.61 10.57 -0.08
N LEU A 76 21.49 9.74 0.50
CA LEU A 76 21.72 9.73 1.94
C LEU A 76 22.69 10.85 2.34
N PHE A 77 22.52 11.38 3.55
CA PHE A 77 23.50 12.28 4.13
C PHE A 77 24.79 11.51 4.46
N PRO A 78 25.97 12.17 4.43
CA PRO A 78 27.25 11.51 4.72
C PRO A 78 27.27 10.81 6.09
N ASP A 79 26.60 11.38 7.09
CA ASP A 79 26.57 10.88 8.47
C ASP A 79 25.43 9.86 8.72
N CYS A 80 24.79 9.36 7.67
CA CYS A 80 23.72 8.38 7.79
C CYS A 80 24.29 7.06 8.33
N ASP A 81 23.83 6.63 9.52
CA ASP A 81 24.16 5.32 10.07
C ASP A 81 23.41 4.21 9.28
N PRO A 82 24.11 3.38 8.50
CA PRO A 82 23.49 2.33 7.70
C PRO A 82 22.79 1.26 8.55
N ARG A 83 23.29 1.02 9.78
CA ARG A 83 22.65 0.07 10.70
C ARG A 83 21.33 0.62 11.24
N ALA A 84 21.26 1.91 11.50
CA ALA A 84 20.02 2.57 11.87
C ALA A 84 19.00 2.55 10.73
N LEU A 85 19.44 2.76 9.50
CA LEU A 85 18.59 2.65 8.30
C LEU A 85 18.05 1.22 8.11
N GLU A 86 18.93 0.22 8.16
CA GLU A 86 18.54 -1.20 8.09
C GLU A 86 17.52 -1.56 9.17
N LYS A 87 17.78 -1.16 10.42
CA LYS A 87 16.85 -1.41 11.54
C LYS A 87 15.50 -0.74 11.30
N SER A 88 15.48 0.47 10.76
CA SER A 88 14.25 1.21 10.48
C SER A 88 13.42 0.53 9.39
N ILE A 89 14.05 0.06 8.32
CA ILE A 89 13.39 -0.69 7.25
C ILE A 89 12.82 -2.01 7.79
N ASN A 90 13.60 -2.76 8.56
CA ASN A 90 13.12 -4.01 9.16
C ASN A 90 11.96 -3.77 10.14
N ASN A 91 11.94 -2.65 10.87
CA ASN A 91 10.80 -2.25 11.69
C ASN A 91 9.54 -1.97 10.86
N LEU A 92 9.67 -1.32 9.70
CA LEU A 92 8.54 -1.12 8.77
C LEU A 92 8.02 -2.47 8.26
N ILE A 93 8.91 -3.36 7.81
CA ILE A 93 8.54 -4.70 7.36
C ILE A 93 7.83 -5.47 8.47
N SER A 94 8.26 -5.36 9.73
CA SER A 94 7.62 -6.01 10.88
C SER A 94 6.28 -5.36 11.28
N ARG A 95 6.12 -4.05 11.07
CA ARG A 95 4.89 -3.34 11.41
C ARG A 95 3.76 -3.55 10.40
N TYR A 96 4.07 -3.60 9.11
CA TYR A 96 3.05 -3.63 8.05
C TYR A 96 2.92 -5.02 7.42
N SER A 97 1.78 -5.67 7.62
CA SER A 97 1.52 -7.03 7.12
C SER A 97 1.63 -7.16 5.59
N ILE A 98 1.31 -6.10 4.83
CA ILE A 98 1.41 -6.10 3.37
C ILE A 98 2.84 -6.29 2.86
N LEU A 99 3.85 -5.85 3.63
CA LEU A 99 5.27 -6.06 3.30
C LEU A 99 5.73 -7.50 3.60
N ARG A 100 4.85 -8.31 4.20
CA ARG A 100 5.05 -9.71 4.57
C ARG A 100 4.02 -10.63 3.90
N THR A 101 3.25 -10.11 2.95
CA THR A 101 2.25 -10.87 2.21
C THR A 101 2.90 -11.58 1.04
N VAL A 102 2.70 -12.89 0.95
CA VAL A 102 3.07 -13.70 -0.20
C VAL A 102 1.79 -14.10 -0.93
N TYR A 103 1.84 -14.05 -2.26
CA TYR A 103 0.74 -14.42 -3.13
C TYR A 103 1.03 -15.77 -3.75
N ASP A 104 0.13 -16.73 -3.52
CA ASP A 104 0.15 -18.02 -4.18
C ASP A 104 -0.83 -17.98 -5.36
N PHE A 105 -0.33 -18.33 -6.54
CA PHE A 105 -1.09 -18.31 -7.78
C PHE A 105 -2.10 -19.47 -7.85
N ASP A 106 -1.77 -20.62 -7.28
CA ASP A 106 -2.61 -21.81 -7.39
C ASP A 106 -3.81 -21.70 -6.46
N THR A 107 -3.61 -21.13 -5.27
CA THR A 107 -4.69 -20.92 -4.30
C THR A 107 -5.40 -19.59 -4.47
N MET A 108 -4.83 -18.64 -5.23
CA MET A 108 -5.32 -17.25 -5.37
C MET A 108 -5.60 -16.59 -4.02
N ARG A 109 -4.87 -17.01 -2.98
CA ARG A 109 -5.00 -16.50 -1.61
C ARG A 109 -3.69 -15.83 -1.19
N PRO A 110 -3.73 -14.56 -0.75
CA PRO A 110 -2.62 -13.95 -0.06
C PRO A 110 -2.50 -14.57 1.33
N LYS A 111 -1.28 -14.89 1.70
CA LYS A 111 -0.94 -15.34 3.05
C LYS A 111 0.04 -14.35 3.67
N VAL A 112 -0.31 -13.85 4.85
CA VAL A 112 0.67 -13.10 5.65
C VAL A 112 1.60 -14.12 6.30
N VAL A 113 2.88 -13.98 6.05
CA VAL A 113 3.89 -14.83 6.69
C VAL A 113 4.22 -14.21 8.05
N GLU A 114 3.91 -14.93 9.11
CA GLU A 114 4.33 -14.55 10.47
C GLU A 114 5.84 -14.78 10.65
N GLY A 115 6.49 -13.85 11.35
CA GLY A 115 7.93 -13.89 11.59
C GLY A 115 8.76 -13.26 10.47
N GLN A 116 10.01 -13.72 10.33
CA GLN A 116 10.92 -13.20 9.32
C GLN A 116 10.49 -13.61 7.92
N VAL A 117 9.99 -12.66 7.14
CA VAL A 117 9.83 -12.82 5.69
C VAL A 117 11.21 -12.62 5.07
N SER A 118 11.81 -13.72 4.64
CA SER A 118 13.00 -13.66 3.80
C SER A 118 12.64 -13.05 2.45
N PRO A 119 13.44 -12.10 1.93
CA PRO A 119 14.75 -11.74 2.45
C PRO A 119 14.67 -10.62 3.51
N ARG A 120 15.44 -10.77 4.61
CA ARG A 120 15.88 -9.59 5.37
C ARG A 120 16.56 -8.67 4.37
N ILE A 121 16.17 -7.40 4.34
CA ILE A 121 16.98 -6.41 3.66
C ILE A 121 18.23 -6.25 4.53
N CYS A 122 19.33 -6.84 4.06
CA CYS A 122 20.67 -6.57 4.57
C CYS A 122 21.26 -5.51 3.65
N ILE A 123 21.56 -4.33 4.19
CA ILE A 123 22.26 -3.31 3.42
C ILE A 123 23.76 -3.58 3.62
N SER A 124 24.36 -4.39 2.74
CA SER A 124 25.81 -4.54 2.75
C SER A 124 26.46 -3.26 2.25
N LEU A 125 27.19 -2.59 3.14
CA LEU A 125 27.95 -1.37 2.83
C LEU A 125 28.97 -1.57 1.70
N GLU A 126 29.42 -2.80 1.47
CA GLU A 126 30.41 -3.14 0.44
C GLU A 126 29.81 -3.13 -0.98
N GLU A 127 28.47 -3.17 -1.11
CA GLU A 127 27.75 -3.15 -2.40
C GLU A 127 27.20 -1.75 -2.75
N LEU A 128 27.29 -0.78 -1.84
CA LEU A 128 27.01 0.62 -2.13
C LEU A 128 28.19 1.23 -2.89
N VAL A 129 28.39 0.76 -4.13
CA VAL A 129 29.25 1.43 -5.09
C VAL A 129 28.59 2.77 -5.37
N TRP A 130 29.18 3.85 -4.86
CA TRP A 130 28.83 5.21 -5.21
C TRP A 130 29.14 5.39 -6.70
N GLY A 131 28.18 5.05 -7.55
CA GLY A 131 28.18 5.52 -8.93
C GLY A 131 28.23 7.04 -8.87
N VAL A 132 29.24 7.63 -9.49
CA VAL A 132 29.26 9.06 -9.77
C VAL A 132 28.10 9.30 -10.74
N PHE A 133 26.97 9.75 -10.21
CA PHE A 133 25.88 10.26 -11.02
C PHE A 133 26.19 11.72 -11.32
N ASP A 134 26.91 11.96 -12.41
CA ASP A 134 26.92 13.28 -13.02
C ASP A 134 25.51 13.52 -13.61
N LEU A 135 24.85 14.57 -13.12
CA LEU A 135 23.58 15.09 -13.61
C LEU A 135 23.76 15.83 -14.94
#